data_AF-A0A6G7BQV4-F1
#
_entry.id   AF-A0A6G7BQV4-F1
#
_cell.length_a   1.000
_cell.length_b   1.000
_cell.length_c   1.000
_cell.angle_alpha   90.00
_cell.angle_beta   90.00
_cell.angle_gamma   90.00
#
_symmetry.space_group_name_H-M   'P 1'
#
loop_
_entity.id
_entity.type
_entity.pdbx_description
1 polymer ?
#
loop_
_entity_poly.entity_id
_entity_poly.type
_entity_poly.pdbx_seq_one_letter_code
_entity_poly.pdbx_strand_id
1 'polypeptide(L)'
;MKFSFRTCVIVLFASLIGVASCKKLDDEPERGEATLISRLYISFQNYQANNSSIKNLFIVDPADTNSLDNIYQYLSPAKGGGPVIFDPNAKSIFQASSGTVAQDTFIQRIALDDVYGIPGNASAIGYTGFANVKGLAYYTYAQQNGNSGSVLTNFLLAVTNNNMLYAVSRPEGKGGSTGGSKIIDKQISLGDIVPTSVTLLQSNTSDPNEKLLLVGFDEDGANKGSGFAVYTNLKRELIDRARDTIVNSNTFSPAMKVYIQGKKGLGAVSYAPNKALLAVTAGEEVLFFKNPKELFSGSTKEAVSPDYVIGGTNTGLRAPWGIAIDDRTENGKFFYVSDLTTRKISRFELKDQGNATPEMTKNYGTLIPNYIFLDARERTDF
;
A
#
# COMPACT_ATOMS: atom_id res chain seq x y z
N MET A 1 38.76 -32.34 -55.64
CA MET A 1 38.23 -31.13 -56.29
C MET A 1 39.02 -29.94 -55.77
N LYS A 2 39.70 -29.18 -56.65
CA LYS A 2 40.49 -28.00 -56.28
C LYS A 2 39.57 -26.78 -56.26
N PHE A 3 39.22 -26.26 -55.08
CA PHE A 3 38.51 -24.99 -54.98
C PHE A 3 39.45 -23.87 -55.41
N SER A 4 39.05 -23.12 -56.44
CA SER A 4 39.78 -21.95 -56.91
C SER A 4 39.69 -20.82 -55.88
N PHE A 5 40.77 -20.07 -55.71
CA PHE A 5 40.85 -18.90 -54.81
C PHE A 5 39.69 -17.90 -55.05
N ARG A 6 39.19 -17.79 -56.28
CA ARG A 6 38.02 -16.97 -56.61
C ARG A 6 36.71 -17.50 -56.02
N THR A 7 36.55 -18.82 -55.90
CA THR A 7 35.38 -19.45 -55.30
C THR A 7 35.37 -19.30 -53.78
N CYS A 8 36.54 -19.32 -53.14
CA CYS A 8 36.65 -19.03 -51.70
C CYS A 8 36.32 -17.57 -51.37
N VAL A 9 36.74 -16.60 -52.20
CA VAL A 9 36.46 -15.17 -51.98
C VAL A 9 34.96 -14.85 -52.11
N ILE A 10 34.25 -15.48 -53.04
CA ILE A 10 32.79 -15.27 -53.22
C ILE A 10 32.00 -15.85 -52.05
N VAL A 11 32.38 -17.04 -51.54
CA VAL A 11 31.73 -17.65 -50.36
C VAL A 11 32.02 -16.84 -49.09
N LEU A 12 33.20 -16.25 -48.96
CA LEU A 12 33.56 -15.38 -47.82
C LEU A 12 32.80 -14.05 -47.86
N PHE A 13 32.60 -13.44 -49.05
CA PHE A 13 31.78 -12.23 -49.18
C PHE A 13 30.27 -12.50 -49.00
N ALA A 14 29.75 -13.63 -49.49
CA ALA A 14 28.35 -14.01 -49.29
C ALA A 14 28.05 -14.34 -47.82
N SER A 15 29.01 -14.91 -47.08
CA SER A 15 28.89 -15.13 -45.64
C SER A 15 29.05 -13.82 -44.84
N LEU A 16 29.93 -12.89 -45.24
CA LEU A 16 30.05 -11.57 -44.61
C LEU A 16 28.80 -10.68 -44.81
N ILE A 17 28.11 -10.79 -45.94
CA ILE A 17 26.82 -10.10 -46.17
C ILE A 17 25.69 -10.78 -45.37
N GLY A 18 25.78 -12.10 -45.16
CA GLY A 18 24.83 -12.87 -44.32
C GLY A 18 24.88 -12.55 -42.82
N VAL A 19 26.04 -12.17 -42.27
CA VAL A 19 26.15 -11.72 -40.86
C VAL A 19 25.87 -10.23 -40.66
N ALA A 20 25.81 -9.43 -41.73
CA ALA A 20 25.51 -8.00 -41.67
C ALA A 20 24.02 -7.67 -41.93
N SER A 21 23.17 -8.68 -42.19
CA SER A 21 21.74 -8.49 -42.53
C SER A 21 20.77 -9.07 -41.49
N CYS A 22 21.13 -8.99 -40.21
CA CYS A 22 20.15 -8.81 -39.13
C CYS A 22 20.41 -7.49 -38.43
N LYS A 23 20.49 -6.39 -39.21
CA LYS A 23 20.20 -5.09 -38.61
C LYS A 23 18.71 -5.05 -38.30
N LYS A 24 18.42 -5.17 -37.01
CA LYS A 24 17.14 -4.94 -36.37
C LYS A 24 16.56 -3.63 -36.93
N LEU A 25 15.27 -3.64 -37.27
CA LEU A 25 14.54 -2.42 -37.63
C LEU A 25 14.65 -1.45 -36.46
N ASP A 26 15.17 -0.26 -36.74
CA ASP A 26 15.49 0.85 -35.83
C ASP A 26 14.24 1.54 -35.23
N ASP A 27 13.09 0.86 -35.25
CA ASP A 27 11.77 1.37 -34.86
C ASP A 27 11.06 0.46 -33.84
N GLU A 28 11.76 -0.52 -33.25
CA GLU A 28 11.27 -1.24 -32.07
C GLU A 28 11.76 -0.51 -30.80
N PRO A 29 10.87 -0.14 -29.85
CA PRO A 29 11.32 0.42 -28.57
C PRO A 29 12.30 -0.55 -27.91
N GLU A 30 13.34 -0.02 -27.28
CA GLU A 30 14.36 -0.81 -26.56
C GLU A 30 13.67 -1.79 -25.60
N ARG A 31 13.58 -3.04 -26.03
CA ARG A 31 13.01 -4.14 -25.25
C ARG A 31 14.02 -4.47 -24.15
N GLY A 32 13.81 -3.94 -22.94
CA GLY A 32 14.62 -4.29 -21.78
C GLY A 32 14.66 -3.27 -20.63
N GLU A 33 14.27 -2.01 -20.84
CA GLU A 33 14.17 -1.06 -19.73
C GLU A 33 12.89 -1.33 -18.93
N ALA A 34 13.03 -1.65 -17.65
CA ALA A 34 11.88 -1.87 -16.79
C ALA A 34 11.03 -0.60 -16.77
N THR A 35 9.73 -0.71 -17.06
CA THR A 35 8.83 0.43 -16.87
C THR A 35 8.67 0.68 -15.38
N LEU A 36 9.27 1.78 -14.94
CA LEU A 36 9.23 2.22 -13.56
C LEU A 36 7.92 2.95 -13.31
N ILE A 37 7.07 2.34 -12.48
CA ILE A 37 5.84 2.98 -12.01
C ILE A 37 6.14 3.58 -10.64
N SER A 38 5.81 4.86 -10.49
CA SER A 38 5.88 5.59 -9.23
C SER A 38 4.65 6.47 -9.12
N ARG A 39 3.56 5.93 -8.60
CA ARG A 39 2.27 6.62 -8.56
C ARG A 39 1.80 6.81 -7.14
N LEU A 40 1.74 8.06 -6.69
CA LEU A 40 1.30 8.41 -5.34
C LEU A 40 -0.19 8.75 -5.34
N TYR A 41 -0.99 7.93 -4.68
CA TYR A 41 -2.40 8.20 -4.41
C TYR A 41 -2.52 8.98 -3.12
N ILE A 42 -3.27 10.08 -3.16
CA ILE A 42 -3.48 10.98 -2.03
C ILE A 42 -4.98 11.12 -1.78
N SER A 43 -5.41 10.67 -0.60
CA SER A 43 -6.79 10.70 -0.14
C SER A 43 -6.99 11.92 0.75
N PHE A 44 -7.86 12.85 0.36
CA PHE A 44 -8.10 14.10 1.10
C PHE A 44 -9.32 14.00 1.99
N GLN A 45 -9.20 14.47 3.23
CA GLN A 45 -10.29 14.44 4.21
C GLN A 45 -11.50 15.27 3.77
N ASN A 46 -11.28 16.31 2.97
CA ASN A 46 -12.31 17.27 2.56
C ASN A 46 -13.42 16.58 1.76
N TYR A 47 -14.66 16.89 2.15
CA TYR A 47 -15.86 16.49 1.45
C TYR A 47 -16.95 17.52 1.69
N GLN A 48 -17.74 17.77 0.66
CA GLN A 48 -18.93 18.59 0.77
C GLN A 48 -20.03 17.96 -0.07
N ALA A 49 -21.16 17.66 0.58
CA ALA A 49 -22.31 17.09 -0.10
C ALA A 49 -22.78 18.02 -1.22
N ASN A 50 -23.14 17.44 -2.37
CA ASN A 50 -23.62 18.15 -3.56
C ASN A 50 -22.61 19.15 -4.16
N ASN A 51 -21.33 19.07 -3.81
CA ASN A 51 -20.29 19.90 -4.39
C ASN A 51 -19.25 19.02 -5.11
N SER A 52 -19.25 19.07 -6.44
CA SER A 52 -18.32 18.31 -7.28
C SER A 52 -16.97 19.00 -7.52
N SER A 53 -16.80 20.24 -7.02
CA SER A 53 -15.54 20.99 -7.17
C SER A 53 -14.42 20.49 -6.26
N ILE A 54 -14.75 19.88 -5.11
CA ILE A 54 -13.76 19.32 -4.18
C ILE A 54 -13.42 17.91 -4.63
N LYS A 55 -12.24 17.73 -5.22
CA LYS A 55 -11.68 16.42 -5.56
C LYS A 55 -10.98 15.84 -4.33
N ASN A 56 -11.38 14.65 -3.90
CA ASN A 56 -10.93 14.00 -2.66
C ASN A 56 -9.95 12.84 -2.89
N LEU A 57 -9.56 12.60 -4.14
CA LEU A 57 -8.51 11.67 -4.52
C LEU A 57 -7.62 12.31 -5.59
N PHE A 58 -6.34 12.48 -5.29
CA PHE A 58 -5.34 12.90 -6.28
C PHE A 58 -4.40 11.76 -6.57
N ILE A 59 -3.85 11.77 -7.77
CA ILE A 59 -2.87 10.80 -8.25
C ILE A 59 -1.70 11.61 -8.81
N VAL A 60 -0.52 11.48 -8.20
CA VAL A 60 0.71 12.06 -8.72
C VAL A 60 1.44 10.97 -9.50
N ASP A 61 1.68 11.19 -10.78
CA ASP A 61 2.32 10.22 -11.67
C ASP A 61 3.19 10.89 -12.75
N PRO A 62 4.52 10.70 -12.77
CA PRO A 62 5.32 9.97 -11.79
C PRO A 62 5.62 10.82 -10.55
N ALA A 63 5.60 10.21 -9.37
CA ALA A 63 5.83 10.85 -8.07
C ALA A 63 7.32 11.01 -7.70
N ASP A 64 8.21 10.28 -8.37
CA ASP A 64 9.67 10.29 -8.18
C ASP A 64 10.41 11.26 -9.12
N THR A 65 9.68 12.11 -9.85
CA THR A 65 10.28 13.14 -10.71
C THR A 65 10.69 14.41 -9.94
N ASN A 66 11.23 15.41 -10.62
CA ASN A 66 11.61 16.70 -10.01
C ASN A 66 10.42 17.61 -9.65
N SER A 67 9.18 17.13 -9.71
CA SER A 67 8.00 17.85 -9.23
C SER A 67 6.90 16.89 -8.79
N LEU A 68 6.04 17.35 -7.86
CA LEU A 68 4.79 16.69 -7.45
C LEU A 68 3.55 17.32 -8.12
N ASP A 69 3.73 18.05 -9.22
CA ASP A 69 2.66 18.78 -9.91
C ASP A 69 1.93 17.96 -10.98
N ASN A 70 2.45 16.79 -11.35
CA ASN A 70 1.84 15.87 -12.32
C ASN A 70 0.62 15.17 -11.72
N ILE A 71 -0.43 15.95 -11.47
CA ILE A 71 -1.58 15.55 -10.66
C ILE A 71 -2.79 15.29 -11.56
N TYR A 72 -3.31 14.07 -11.48
CA TYR A 72 -4.68 13.76 -11.88
C TYR A 72 -5.62 13.89 -10.67
N GLN A 73 -6.72 14.62 -10.82
CA GLN A 73 -7.69 14.83 -9.74
C GLN A 73 -8.98 14.07 -10.01
N TYR A 74 -9.48 13.34 -9.02
CA TYR A 74 -10.68 12.51 -9.12
C TYR A 74 -11.66 12.84 -8.00
N LEU A 75 -12.95 12.85 -8.35
CA LEU A 75 -14.05 12.97 -7.39
C LEU A 75 -14.52 11.57 -7.01
N SER A 76 -13.95 11.02 -5.94
CA SER A 76 -14.43 9.77 -5.36
C SER A 76 -15.75 9.96 -4.62
N PRO A 77 -16.71 9.02 -4.72
CA PRO A 77 -17.95 9.07 -3.94
C PRO A 77 -17.77 8.96 -2.42
N ALA A 78 -16.56 8.64 -1.93
CA ALA A 78 -16.29 8.54 -0.50
C ALA A 78 -16.57 9.87 0.21
N LYS A 79 -17.31 9.82 1.33
CA LYS A 79 -17.66 11.04 2.10
C LYS A 79 -16.52 11.54 2.99
N GLY A 80 -15.43 11.96 2.35
CA GLY A 80 -14.20 12.43 2.97
C GLY A 80 -13.15 11.33 2.99
N GLY A 81 -12.02 11.55 2.33
CA GLY A 81 -10.99 10.55 2.11
C GLY A 81 -10.35 10.04 3.39
N GLY A 82 -10.44 8.73 3.61
CA GLY A 82 -9.76 7.97 4.66
C GLY A 82 -8.66 7.09 4.06
N PRO A 83 -8.39 5.91 4.65
CA PRO A 83 -7.42 4.95 4.13
C PRO A 83 -7.58 4.69 2.64
N VAL A 84 -6.47 4.69 1.92
CA VAL A 84 -6.40 4.41 0.48
C VAL A 84 -5.31 3.38 0.22
N ILE A 85 -5.59 2.41 -0.64
CA ILE A 85 -4.62 1.46 -1.15
C ILE A 85 -4.86 1.20 -2.63
N PHE A 86 -3.84 0.70 -3.32
CA PHE A 86 -3.94 0.18 -4.67
C PHE A 86 -3.39 -1.24 -4.70
N ASP A 87 -4.04 -2.12 -5.45
CA ASP A 87 -3.51 -3.45 -5.76
C ASP A 87 -3.40 -3.66 -7.27
N PRO A 88 -2.23 -4.09 -7.78
CA PRO A 88 -2.00 -4.27 -9.22
C PRO A 88 -2.77 -5.46 -9.82
N ASN A 89 -3.13 -6.47 -9.04
CA ASN A 89 -3.94 -7.59 -9.53
C ASN A 89 -5.42 -7.20 -9.64
N ALA A 90 -5.90 -6.40 -8.67
CA ALA A 90 -7.24 -5.83 -8.70
C ALA A 90 -7.40 -4.70 -9.72
N LYS A 91 -6.28 -4.08 -10.15
CA LYS A 91 -6.23 -2.90 -11.03
C LYS A 91 -7.17 -1.81 -10.53
N SER A 92 -7.23 -1.65 -9.22
CA SER A 92 -8.22 -0.81 -8.55
C SER A 92 -7.65 -0.14 -7.32
N ILE A 93 -8.05 1.10 -7.12
CA ILE A 93 -7.86 1.85 -5.89
C ILE A 93 -9.04 1.50 -4.96
N PHE A 94 -8.74 1.20 -3.70
CA PHE A 94 -9.74 1.09 -2.65
C PHE A 94 -9.59 2.28 -1.72
N GLN A 95 -10.65 3.06 -1.57
CA GLN A 95 -10.67 4.23 -0.71
C GLN A 95 -11.86 4.13 0.25
N ALA A 96 -11.57 4.12 1.54
CA ALA A 96 -12.59 4.22 2.58
C ALA A 96 -12.83 5.68 2.97
N SER A 97 -13.96 5.96 3.62
CA SER A 97 -14.14 7.25 4.28
C SER A 97 -13.36 7.32 5.59
N SER A 98 -12.83 8.49 5.90
CA SER A 98 -12.25 8.79 7.21
C SER A 98 -13.29 8.81 8.33
N GLY A 99 -14.56 9.04 7.98
CA GLY A 99 -15.67 9.22 8.92
C GLY A 99 -15.62 10.51 9.74
N THR A 100 -14.58 11.35 9.58
CA THR A 100 -14.41 12.58 10.36
C THR A 100 -15.30 13.73 9.88
N VAL A 101 -15.54 13.82 8.57
CA VAL A 101 -16.37 14.90 7.99
C VAL A 101 -17.82 14.46 7.86
N ALA A 102 -18.03 13.23 7.39
CA ALA A 102 -19.34 12.62 7.32
C ALA A 102 -19.19 11.10 7.47
N GLN A 103 -20.12 10.50 8.21
CA GLN A 103 -20.14 9.05 8.34
C GLN A 103 -20.50 8.40 7.00
N ASP A 104 -19.69 7.43 6.63
CA ASP A 104 -19.87 6.62 5.44
C ASP A 104 -19.62 5.16 5.82
N THR A 105 -20.37 4.26 5.18
CA THR A 105 -20.29 2.81 5.42
C THR A 105 -19.91 2.07 4.14
N PHE A 106 -19.29 2.78 3.21
CA PHE A 106 -18.86 2.26 1.92
C PHE A 106 -17.34 2.37 1.79
N ILE A 107 -16.73 1.32 1.26
CA ILE A 107 -15.40 1.39 0.66
C ILE A 107 -15.59 1.53 -0.84
N GLN A 108 -15.04 2.59 -1.42
CA GLN A 108 -15.11 2.84 -2.85
C GLN A 108 -14.00 2.08 -3.56
N ARG A 109 -14.37 1.26 -4.53
CA ARG A 109 -13.45 0.63 -5.49
C ARG A 109 -13.48 1.44 -6.77
N ILE A 110 -12.34 2.00 -7.14
CA ILE A 110 -12.15 2.82 -8.33
C ILE A 110 -11.21 2.05 -9.25
N ALA A 111 -11.75 1.47 -10.32
CA ALA A 111 -10.93 0.78 -11.31
C ALA A 111 -9.99 1.76 -12.00
N LEU A 112 -8.77 1.32 -12.33
CA LEU A 112 -7.83 2.09 -13.14
C LEU A 112 -7.65 1.45 -14.50
N ASP A 113 -7.42 2.28 -15.51
CA ASP A 113 -6.89 1.82 -16.79
C ASP A 113 -5.46 1.29 -16.63
N ASP A 114 -5.15 0.20 -17.33
CA ASP A 114 -3.87 -0.51 -17.24
C ASP A 114 -2.70 0.27 -17.83
N VAL A 115 -2.98 1.13 -18.83
CA VAL A 115 -1.95 1.82 -19.59
C VAL A 115 -1.64 3.16 -18.94
N TYR A 116 -2.65 3.98 -18.69
CA TYR A 116 -2.46 5.35 -18.24
C TYR A 116 -2.78 5.57 -16.76
N GLY A 117 -3.25 4.55 -16.04
CA GLY A 117 -3.63 4.68 -14.63
C GLY A 117 -4.80 5.61 -14.39
N ILE A 118 -5.62 5.87 -15.41
CA ILE A 118 -6.74 6.80 -15.33
C ILE A 118 -7.88 6.16 -14.54
N PRO A 119 -8.40 6.82 -13.50
CA PRO A 119 -9.58 6.38 -12.76
C PRO A 119 -10.83 6.24 -13.63
N GLY A 120 -11.45 5.07 -13.57
CA GLY A 120 -12.76 4.78 -14.14
C GLY A 120 -13.91 5.09 -13.19
N ASN A 121 -15.07 4.47 -13.45
CA ASN A 121 -16.24 4.60 -12.59
C ASN A 121 -16.02 3.88 -11.24
N ALA A 122 -16.34 4.58 -10.16
CA ALA A 122 -16.33 4.00 -8.83
C ALA A 122 -17.50 3.03 -8.63
N SER A 123 -17.25 2.00 -7.82
CA SER A 123 -18.25 1.06 -7.33
C SER A 123 -18.12 0.94 -5.81
N ALA A 124 -19.24 0.70 -5.12
CA ALA A 124 -19.28 0.73 -3.66
C ALA A 124 -19.35 -0.68 -3.07
N ILE A 125 -18.52 -0.94 -2.05
CA ILE A 125 -18.58 -2.10 -1.17
C ILE A 125 -19.20 -1.64 0.14
N GLY A 126 -20.50 -1.89 0.31
CA GLY A 126 -21.28 -1.38 1.44
C GLY A 126 -21.40 -2.37 2.59
N TYR A 127 -21.06 -1.92 3.80
CA TYR A 127 -21.33 -2.66 5.02
C TYR A 127 -21.37 -1.72 6.23
N THR A 128 -22.37 -1.88 7.10
CA THR A 128 -22.59 -0.99 8.26
C THR A 128 -21.39 -0.91 9.21
N GLY A 129 -20.60 -1.98 9.30
CA GLY A 129 -19.37 -2.02 10.10
C GLY A 129 -18.22 -1.17 9.57
N PHE A 130 -18.26 -0.73 8.30
CA PHE A 130 -17.22 0.15 7.71
C PHE A 130 -17.28 1.61 8.16
N ALA A 131 -18.00 1.92 9.25
CA ALA A 131 -17.90 3.22 9.87
C ALA A 131 -16.46 3.46 10.38
N ASN A 132 -15.88 4.61 10.03
CA ASN A 132 -14.55 5.06 10.49
C ASN A 132 -13.43 4.01 10.29
N VAL A 133 -13.20 3.62 9.04
CA VAL A 133 -12.08 2.73 8.68
C VAL A 133 -10.75 3.41 9.02
N LYS A 134 -9.88 2.70 9.72
CA LYS A 134 -8.55 3.14 10.19
C LYS A 134 -7.42 2.60 9.32
N GLY A 135 -7.62 1.47 8.66
CA GLY A 135 -6.65 0.94 7.72
C GLY A 135 -7.27 -0.01 6.71
N LEU A 136 -6.62 -0.11 5.55
CA LEU A 136 -6.94 -1.08 4.51
C LEU A 136 -5.69 -1.89 4.18
N ALA A 137 -5.86 -3.17 3.88
CA ALA A 137 -4.82 -4.01 3.30
C ALA A 137 -5.41 -4.96 2.26
N TYR A 138 -4.62 -5.35 1.28
CA TYR A 138 -5.02 -6.31 0.25
C TYR A 138 -4.26 -7.62 0.43
N TYR A 139 -4.99 -8.70 0.66
CA TYR A 139 -4.43 -10.04 0.85
C TYR A 139 -4.76 -10.93 -0.34
N THR A 140 -3.73 -11.47 -0.99
CA THR A 140 -3.87 -12.43 -2.09
C THR A 140 -3.39 -13.80 -1.64
N TYR A 141 -4.25 -14.80 -1.80
CA TYR A 141 -3.95 -16.21 -1.60
C TYR A 141 -3.82 -16.89 -2.96
N ALA A 142 -2.66 -17.48 -3.24
CA ALA A 142 -2.36 -18.25 -4.43
C ALA A 142 -2.43 -19.75 -4.13
N GLN A 143 -3.50 -20.41 -4.59
CA GLN A 143 -3.65 -21.86 -4.51
C GLN A 143 -3.10 -22.52 -5.77
N GLN A 144 -2.04 -23.30 -5.62
CA GLN A 144 -1.51 -24.13 -6.70
C GLN A 144 -2.51 -25.24 -7.03
N ASN A 145 -2.94 -25.32 -8.29
CA ASN A 145 -3.77 -26.40 -8.81
C ASN A 145 -2.97 -27.22 -9.83
N GLY A 146 -2.22 -28.21 -9.32
CA GLY A 146 -1.35 -29.06 -10.14
C GLY A 146 -0.20 -28.28 -10.80
N ASN A 147 0.29 -28.78 -11.95
CA ASN A 147 1.46 -28.22 -12.64
C ASN A 147 1.16 -27.03 -13.58
N SER A 148 -0.11 -26.64 -13.78
CA SER A 148 -0.50 -25.76 -14.89
C SER A 148 -1.17 -24.44 -14.48
N GLY A 149 -1.24 -24.10 -13.19
CA GLY A 149 -1.68 -22.77 -12.78
C GLY A 149 -2.03 -22.62 -11.31
N SER A 150 -2.05 -21.36 -10.86
CA SER A 150 -2.52 -20.98 -9.53
C SER A 150 -3.86 -20.26 -9.64
N VAL A 151 -4.82 -20.64 -8.80
CA VAL A 151 -6.05 -19.87 -8.60
C VAL A 151 -5.80 -18.83 -7.52
N LEU A 152 -6.11 -17.58 -7.81
CA LEU A 152 -6.01 -16.50 -6.83
C LEU A 152 -7.33 -16.31 -6.10
N THR A 153 -7.26 -16.22 -4.77
CA THR A 153 -8.35 -15.73 -3.94
C THR A 153 -7.91 -14.44 -3.27
N ASN A 154 -8.59 -13.35 -3.58
CA ASN A 154 -8.25 -12.04 -3.03
C ASN A 154 -9.20 -11.65 -1.91
N PHE A 155 -8.67 -10.89 -0.95
CA PHE A 155 -9.41 -10.32 0.15
C PHE A 155 -9.00 -8.86 0.35
N LEU A 156 -9.99 -7.97 0.42
CA LEU A 156 -9.81 -6.64 0.99
C LEU A 156 -10.04 -6.73 2.49
N LEU A 157 -9.05 -6.30 3.25
CA LEU A 157 -9.07 -6.23 4.70
C LEU A 157 -9.32 -4.79 5.13
N ALA A 158 -10.25 -4.58 6.04
CA ALA A 158 -10.57 -3.27 6.59
C ALA A 158 -10.61 -3.32 8.11
N VAL A 159 -9.79 -2.50 8.75
CA VAL A 159 -9.78 -2.35 10.21
C VAL A 159 -10.52 -1.06 10.57
N THR A 160 -11.40 -1.11 11.56
CA THR A 160 -12.26 0.02 11.94
C THR A 160 -12.09 0.39 13.40
N ASN A 161 -12.57 1.59 13.77
CA ASN A 161 -12.48 2.10 15.14
C ASN A 161 -13.29 1.30 16.17
N ASN A 162 -14.14 0.36 15.74
CA ASN A 162 -14.90 -0.53 16.62
C ASN A 162 -14.08 -1.79 17.01
N ASN A 163 -12.75 -1.74 16.85
CA ASN A 163 -11.82 -2.84 17.11
C ASN A 163 -12.18 -4.10 16.31
N MET A 164 -12.60 -3.91 15.07
CA MET A 164 -13.00 -5.00 14.17
C MET A 164 -12.13 -5.00 12.91
N LEU A 165 -11.73 -6.20 12.50
CA LEU A 165 -11.18 -6.50 11.19
C LEU A 165 -12.26 -7.18 10.35
N TYR A 166 -12.53 -6.60 9.20
CA TYR A 166 -13.45 -7.14 8.20
C TYR A 166 -12.66 -7.67 7.01
N ALA A 167 -13.05 -8.84 6.50
CA ALA A 167 -12.50 -9.40 5.26
C ALA A 167 -13.60 -9.51 4.21
N VAL A 168 -13.31 -8.97 3.02
CA VAL A 168 -14.18 -8.99 1.84
C VAL A 168 -13.48 -9.79 0.76
N SER A 169 -13.98 -10.98 0.44
CA SER A 169 -13.44 -11.78 -0.65
C SER A 169 -13.86 -11.23 -2.01
N ARG A 170 -12.99 -11.45 -3.00
CA ARG A 170 -13.17 -11.04 -4.40
C ARG A 170 -13.67 -9.60 -4.54
N PRO A 171 -13.01 -8.62 -3.90
CA PRO A 171 -13.46 -7.23 -3.90
C PRO A 171 -13.53 -6.64 -5.32
N GLU A 172 -12.77 -7.18 -6.28
CA GLU A 172 -12.80 -6.81 -7.70
C GLU A 172 -14.15 -7.05 -8.38
N GLY A 173 -14.91 -8.06 -7.93
CA GLY A 173 -16.24 -8.38 -8.46
C GLY A 173 -17.37 -7.72 -7.69
N LYS A 174 -17.09 -7.04 -6.58
CA LYS A 174 -18.10 -6.46 -5.70
C LYS A 174 -18.36 -5.01 -6.09
N GLY A 175 -19.60 -4.72 -6.48
CA GLY A 175 -20.08 -3.38 -6.85
C GLY A 175 -21.53 -3.42 -7.33
N GLY A 176 -22.38 -2.55 -6.76
CA GLY A 176 -23.80 -2.41 -7.14
C GLY A 176 -24.80 -2.82 -6.06
N SER A 177 -26.05 -2.35 -6.21
CA SER A 177 -27.15 -2.54 -5.24
C SER A 177 -27.85 -3.91 -5.34
N THR A 178 -27.40 -4.82 -6.20
CA THR A 178 -28.13 -6.05 -6.51
C THR A 178 -27.59 -7.27 -5.76
N GLY A 179 -28.29 -7.65 -4.70
CA GLY A 179 -28.76 -9.03 -4.55
C GLY A 179 -27.90 -10.00 -3.74
N GLY A 180 -28.28 -10.19 -2.47
CA GLY A 180 -28.33 -11.49 -1.78
C GLY A 180 -27.03 -12.13 -1.27
N SER A 181 -25.86 -11.85 -1.85
CA SER A 181 -24.62 -12.45 -1.37
C SER A 181 -23.98 -11.65 -0.23
N LYS A 182 -23.48 -12.34 0.79
CA LYS A 182 -22.79 -11.71 1.92
C LYS A 182 -21.55 -10.97 1.41
N ILE A 183 -21.54 -9.65 1.57
CA ILE A 183 -20.41 -8.79 1.19
C ILE A 183 -19.21 -9.05 2.09
N ILE A 184 -19.45 -9.32 3.38
CA ILE A 184 -18.44 -9.62 4.38
C ILE A 184 -18.30 -11.14 4.54
N ASP A 185 -17.08 -11.62 4.39
CA ASP A 185 -16.72 -13.02 4.63
C ASP A 185 -16.35 -13.22 6.11
N LYS A 186 -15.52 -12.34 6.67
CA LYS A 186 -15.13 -12.44 8.09
C LYS A 186 -15.27 -11.15 8.84
N GLN A 187 -15.71 -11.30 10.08
CA GLN A 187 -15.71 -10.27 11.10
C GLN A 187 -14.86 -10.79 12.25
N ILE A 188 -13.74 -10.14 12.52
CA ILE A 188 -12.77 -10.61 13.50
C ILE A 188 -12.61 -9.51 14.55
N SER A 189 -12.94 -9.83 15.80
CA SER A 189 -12.75 -8.90 16.91
C SER A 189 -11.27 -8.84 17.28
N LEU A 190 -10.74 -7.62 17.35
CA LEU A 190 -9.38 -7.32 17.78
C LEU A 190 -9.29 -7.13 19.31
N GLY A 191 -10.40 -7.31 20.04
CA GLY A 191 -10.48 -7.13 21.48
C GLY A 191 -10.36 -5.66 21.88
N ASP A 192 -9.51 -5.38 22.86
CA ASP A 192 -9.31 -4.04 23.43
C ASP A 192 -8.31 -3.18 22.63
N ILE A 193 -7.77 -3.71 21.53
CA ILE A 193 -6.87 -2.98 20.65
C ILE A 193 -7.65 -1.92 19.88
N VAL A 194 -7.35 -0.65 20.15
CA VAL A 194 -7.84 0.52 19.44
C VAL A 194 -6.96 0.77 18.23
N PRO A 195 -7.39 0.38 17.02
CA PRO A 195 -6.50 0.36 15.86
C PRO A 195 -6.36 1.74 15.22
N THR A 196 -5.17 2.03 14.72
CA THR A 196 -4.86 3.26 13.98
C THR A 196 -4.52 2.97 12.52
N SER A 197 -4.01 1.78 12.22
CA SER A 197 -3.60 1.37 10.88
C SER A 197 -3.51 -0.16 10.77
N VAL A 198 -3.41 -0.66 9.54
CA VAL A 198 -3.20 -2.08 9.26
C VAL A 198 -2.23 -2.23 8.09
N THR A 199 -1.35 -3.21 8.17
CA THR A 199 -0.51 -3.64 7.05
C THR A 199 -0.25 -5.14 7.12
N LEU A 200 0.25 -5.71 6.03
CA LEU A 200 0.58 -7.13 5.94
C LEU A 200 2.10 -7.28 5.82
N LEU A 201 2.69 -8.03 6.75
CA LEU A 201 4.10 -8.36 6.70
C LEU A 201 4.32 -9.74 6.08
N GLN A 202 5.50 -9.93 5.50
CA GLN A 202 5.95 -11.26 5.12
C GLN A 202 6.15 -12.11 6.39
N SER A 203 5.60 -13.32 6.41
CA SER A 203 5.91 -14.25 7.50
C SER A 203 7.33 -14.79 7.37
N ASN A 204 7.84 -15.35 8.47
CA ASN A 204 9.11 -16.09 8.49
C ASN A 204 8.96 -17.53 7.98
N THR A 205 7.81 -17.89 7.41
CA THR A 205 7.57 -19.22 6.85
C THR A 205 7.98 -19.27 5.39
N SER A 206 8.23 -20.46 4.86
CA SER A 206 8.47 -20.66 3.43
C SER A 206 7.19 -20.55 2.58
N ASP A 207 6.01 -20.43 3.19
CA ASP A 207 4.75 -20.29 2.46
C ASP A 207 4.52 -18.81 2.11
N PRO A 208 4.58 -18.43 0.81
CA PRO A 208 4.36 -17.05 0.39
C PRO A 208 2.95 -16.53 0.71
N ASN A 209 1.98 -17.44 0.93
CA ASN A 209 0.61 -17.11 1.30
C ASN A 209 0.43 -16.79 2.79
N GLU A 210 1.37 -17.21 3.65
CA GLU A 210 1.30 -16.90 5.06
C GLU A 210 1.82 -15.47 5.28
N LYS A 211 0.92 -14.56 5.64
CA LYS A 211 1.22 -13.17 5.99
C LYS A 211 0.92 -12.94 7.45
N LEU A 212 1.73 -12.10 8.09
CA LEU A 212 1.42 -11.58 9.42
C LEU A 212 0.55 -10.34 9.25
N LEU A 213 -0.54 -10.27 10.01
CA LEU A 213 -1.33 -9.05 10.09
C LEU A 213 -0.71 -8.17 11.17
N LEU A 214 -0.26 -6.98 10.78
CA LEU A 214 0.24 -5.97 11.70
C LEU A 214 -0.84 -4.89 11.87
N VAL A 215 -1.28 -4.67 13.10
CA VAL A 215 -2.22 -3.61 13.45
C VAL A 215 -1.47 -2.60 14.32
N GLY A 216 -1.33 -1.37 13.83
CA GLY A 216 -0.89 -0.24 14.67
C GLY A 216 -2.01 0.13 15.64
N PHE A 217 -1.67 0.45 16.88
CA PHE A 217 -2.64 0.79 17.91
C PHE A 217 -2.14 1.90 18.82
N ASP A 218 -3.08 2.68 19.36
CA ASP A 218 -2.78 3.69 20.38
C ASP A 218 -2.97 3.19 21.80
N GLU A 219 -3.96 2.31 21.98
CA GLU A 219 -4.30 1.70 23.26
C GLU A 219 -4.71 0.25 23.03
N ASP A 220 -4.41 -0.62 23.98
CA ASP A 220 -4.72 -2.04 23.91
C ASP A 220 -5.37 -2.58 25.20
N GLY A 221 -5.96 -1.68 25.98
CA GLY A 221 -6.47 -1.94 27.33
C GLY A 221 -5.40 -2.03 28.41
N ALA A 222 -4.10 -2.04 28.05
CA ALA A 222 -3.01 -1.92 29.00
C ALA A 222 -2.50 -0.47 29.07
N ASN A 223 -2.02 -0.05 30.25
CA ASN A 223 -1.42 1.28 30.45
C ASN A 223 0.00 1.38 29.84
N LYS A 224 0.26 0.69 28.73
CA LYS A 224 1.59 0.51 28.12
C LYS A 224 1.82 1.40 26.88
N GLY A 225 0.82 2.20 26.48
CA GLY A 225 0.92 3.17 25.38
C GLY A 225 0.75 2.54 24.00
N SER A 226 1.22 3.23 22.96
CA SER A 226 1.01 2.84 21.57
C SER A 226 2.03 1.80 21.08
N GLY A 227 1.63 1.02 20.08
CA GLY A 227 2.49 -0.02 19.52
C GLY A 227 1.89 -0.76 18.33
N PHE A 228 2.38 -1.98 18.13
CA PHE A 228 1.92 -2.88 17.08
C PHE A 228 1.45 -4.20 17.67
N ALA A 229 0.28 -4.67 17.22
CA ALA A 229 -0.22 -6.00 17.49
C ALA A 229 0.03 -6.87 16.25
N VAL A 230 0.70 -7.99 16.45
CA VAL A 230 1.02 -8.95 15.39
C VAL A 230 0.10 -10.14 15.54
N TYR A 231 -0.68 -10.43 14.50
CA TYR A 231 -1.52 -11.61 14.43
C TYR A 231 -0.97 -12.59 13.39
N THR A 232 -0.93 -13.86 13.78
CA THR A 232 -0.53 -14.99 12.94
C THR A 232 -1.77 -15.79 12.51
N ASN A 233 -1.59 -16.76 11.61
CA ASN A 233 -2.67 -17.66 11.17
C ASN A 233 -3.79 -16.92 10.41
N LEU A 234 -3.50 -15.79 9.78
CA LEU A 234 -4.48 -15.05 8.97
C LEU A 234 -5.00 -15.94 7.83
N LYS A 235 -4.12 -16.68 7.16
CA LYS A 235 -4.48 -17.65 6.13
C LYS A 235 -5.47 -18.67 6.65
N ARG A 236 -5.19 -19.28 7.81
CA ARG A 236 -6.09 -20.26 8.45
C ARG A 236 -7.48 -19.68 8.70
N GLU A 237 -7.53 -18.43 9.17
CA GLU A 237 -8.82 -17.78 9.36
C GLU A 237 -9.52 -17.53 8.03
N LEU A 238 -8.86 -16.99 7.00
CA LEU A 238 -9.52 -16.59 5.75
C LEU A 238 -9.83 -17.74 4.79
N ILE A 239 -9.03 -18.82 4.81
CA ILE A 239 -9.07 -19.91 3.84
C ILE A 239 -9.60 -21.20 4.46
N ASP A 240 -8.98 -21.67 5.54
CA ASP A 240 -9.24 -23.02 6.08
C ASP A 240 -10.53 -23.10 6.90
N ARG A 241 -10.91 -21.97 7.51
CA ARG A 241 -12.14 -21.86 8.30
C ARG A 241 -13.30 -21.33 7.45
N ALA A 242 -14.52 -21.70 7.85
CA ALA A 242 -15.74 -21.22 7.21
C ALA A 242 -15.76 -19.69 7.06
N ARG A 243 -16.10 -19.21 5.86
CA ARG A 243 -16.09 -17.80 5.45
C ARG A 243 -17.31 -17.01 5.91
N ASP A 244 -17.99 -17.44 6.97
CA ASP A 244 -19.20 -16.78 7.45
C ASP A 244 -19.26 -16.93 8.97
N THR A 245 -18.27 -16.32 9.62
CA THR A 245 -18.07 -16.52 11.05
C THR A 245 -17.61 -15.22 11.68
N ILE A 246 -18.28 -14.86 12.78
CA ILE A 246 -17.79 -13.84 13.70
C ILE A 246 -16.73 -14.52 14.58
N VAL A 247 -15.48 -14.08 14.43
CA VAL A 247 -14.35 -14.60 15.18
C VAL A 247 -14.13 -13.69 16.38
N ASN A 248 -14.22 -14.26 17.59
CA ASN A 248 -13.96 -13.51 18.81
C ASN A 248 -12.44 -13.32 19.05
N SER A 249 -12.11 -12.37 19.92
CA SER A 249 -10.73 -12.01 20.26
C SER A 249 -9.93 -13.15 20.93
N ASN A 250 -10.59 -14.11 21.56
CA ASN A 250 -9.94 -15.30 22.13
C ASN A 250 -9.48 -16.29 21.06
N THR A 251 -10.15 -16.29 19.91
CA THR A 251 -9.89 -17.22 18.81
C THR A 251 -8.81 -16.68 17.85
N PHE A 252 -8.79 -15.36 17.66
CA PHE A 252 -7.78 -14.66 16.87
C PHE A 252 -7.16 -13.56 17.73
N SER A 253 -6.34 -13.98 18.69
CA SER A 253 -5.60 -13.09 19.57
C SER A 253 -4.25 -12.70 18.96
N PRO A 254 -3.68 -11.54 19.35
CA PRO A 254 -2.32 -11.18 18.96
C PRO A 254 -1.33 -12.24 19.42
N ALA A 255 -0.50 -12.73 18.51
CA ALA A 255 0.64 -13.60 18.84
C ALA A 255 1.72 -12.82 19.60
N MET A 256 1.81 -11.51 19.35
CA MET A 256 2.79 -10.61 19.94
C MET A 256 2.23 -9.18 19.99
N LYS A 257 2.65 -8.44 21.00
CA LYS A 257 2.54 -6.97 21.02
C LYS A 257 3.94 -6.36 21.11
N VAL A 258 4.17 -5.27 20.38
CA VAL A 258 5.42 -4.52 20.38
C VAL A 258 5.11 -3.07 20.73
N TYR A 259 5.51 -2.61 21.91
CA TYR A 259 5.26 -1.23 22.35
C TYR A 259 6.41 -0.31 21.96
N ILE A 260 6.08 0.92 21.56
CA ILE A 260 7.07 1.91 21.14
C ILE A 260 7.35 2.84 22.32
N GLN A 261 8.62 2.94 22.71
CA GLN A 261 9.02 3.67 23.91
C GLN A 261 8.65 5.16 23.82
N GLY A 262 7.78 5.62 24.74
CA GLY A 262 7.46 7.03 24.93
C GLY A 262 6.68 7.68 23.78
N LYS A 263 6.07 6.90 22.90
CA LYS A 263 5.29 7.41 21.76
C LYS A 263 3.79 7.20 21.94
N LYS A 264 3.02 8.14 21.42
CA LYS A 264 1.55 8.15 21.39
C LYS A 264 1.05 8.73 20.08
N GLY A 265 -0.18 8.41 19.69
CA GLY A 265 -0.81 8.97 18.50
C GLY A 265 -0.18 8.44 17.23
N LEU A 266 -0.14 7.12 17.08
CA LEU A 266 0.37 6.47 15.87
C LEU A 266 -0.59 6.72 14.71
N GLY A 267 -0.05 7.17 13.58
CA GLY A 267 -0.81 7.29 12.34
C GLY A 267 -0.69 6.05 11.47
N ALA A 268 -0.57 6.29 10.15
CA ALA A 268 -0.44 5.23 9.16
C ALA A 268 0.93 4.54 9.24
N VAL A 269 0.95 3.28 8.79
CA VAL A 269 2.16 2.46 8.71
C VAL A 269 2.46 2.15 7.25
N SER A 270 3.73 2.27 6.88
CA SER A 270 4.24 1.83 5.58
C SER A 270 5.28 0.72 5.79
N TYR A 271 5.17 -0.34 5.00
CA TYR A 271 6.09 -1.48 5.03
C TYR A 271 6.72 -1.65 3.66
N ALA A 272 8.05 -1.68 3.64
CA ALA A 272 8.88 -1.83 2.45
C ALA A 272 9.70 -3.14 2.59
N PRO A 273 9.15 -4.29 2.15
CA PRO A 273 9.82 -5.59 2.30
C PRO A 273 11.15 -5.69 1.57
N ASN A 274 11.29 -5.13 0.37
CA ASN A 274 12.55 -5.20 -0.39
C ASN A 274 13.67 -4.37 0.28
N LYS A 275 13.29 -3.36 1.07
CA LYS A 275 14.22 -2.54 1.86
C LYS A 275 14.38 -2.98 3.30
N ALA A 276 13.68 -4.05 3.72
CA ALA A 276 13.60 -4.49 5.11
C ALA A 276 13.34 -3.33 6.09
N LEU A 277 12.38 -2.46 5.73
CA LEU A 277 12.10 -1.22 6.44
C LEU A 277 10.60 -1.09 6.75
N LEU A 278 10.30 -0.63 7.95
CA LEU A 278 8.96 -0.23 8.37
C LEU A 278 9.02 1.22 8.85
N ALA A 279 8.02 2.01 8.50
CA ALA A 279 7.86 3.36 9.02
C ALA A 279 6.45 3.62 9.54
N VAL A 280 6.36 4.44 10.57
CA VAL A 280 5.09 4.87 11.18
C VAL A 280 5.20 6.33 11.59
N THR A 281 4.11 7.08 11.43
CA THR A 281 4.01 8.46 11.93
C THR A 281 3.60 8.47 13.41
N ALA A 282 4.17 9.36 14.21
CA ALA A 282 3.84 9.49 15.63
C ALA A 282 4.13 10.92 16.13
N GLY A 283 3.12 11.60 16.66
CA GLY A 283 3.29 13.00 17.09
C GLY A 283 3.72 13.90 15.93
N GLU A 284 4.84 14.62 16.06
CA GLU A 284 5.46 15.45 15.00
C GLU A 284 6.58 14.72 14.23
N GLU A 285 6.64 13.39 14.31
CA GLU A 285 7.78 12.61 13.83
C GLU A 285 7.38 11.43 12.93
N VAL A 286 8.36 10.92 12.19
CA VAL A 286 8.31 9.61 11.52
C VAL A 286 9.34 8.69 12.16
N LEU A 287 8.89 7.52 12.59
CA LEU A 287 9.70 6.51 13.26
C LEU A 287 10.01 5.40 12.26
N PHE A 288 11.28 5.00 12.17
CA PHE A 288 11.72 3.93 11.28
C PHE A 288 12.27 2.74 12.06
N PHE A 289 11.93 1.55 11.59
CA PHE A 289 12.37 0.27 12.14
C PHE A 289 12.97 -0.58 11.03
N LYS A 290 14.23 -0.98 11.20
CA LYS A 290 14.96 -1.89 10.31
C LYS A 290 14.64 -3.33 10.68
N ASN A 291 14.78 -4.22 9.71
CA ASN A 291 14.55 -5.66 9.85
C ASN A 291 13.19 -6.02 10.51
N PRO A 292 12.03 -5.57 9.99
CA PRO A 292 10.72 -5.87 10.56
C PRO A 292 10.46 -7.35 10.83
N LYS A 293 11.02 -8.24 10.01
CA LYS A 293 10.93 -9.70 10.20
C LYS A 293 11.48 -10.17 11.54
N GLU A 294 12.59 -9.58 11.97
CA GLU A 294 13.21 -9.86 13.27
C GLU A 294 12.46 -9.12 14.39
N LEU A 295 12.09 -7.85 14.14
CA LEU A 295 11.35 -7.03 15.11
C LEU A 295 10.04 -7.70 15.52
N PHE A 296 9.31 -8.31 14.58
CA PHE A 296 8.03 -8.97 14.81
C PHE A 296 8.15 -10.50 14.94
N SER A 297 9.31 -10.99 15.38
CA SER A 297 9.54 -12.39 15.74
C SER A 297 9.71 -12.58 17.25
N GLY A 298 9.28 -13.74 17.76
CA GLY A 298 9.41 -14.13 19.17
C GLY A 298 8.19 -13.80 20.04
N SER A 299 8.43 -13.33 21.27
CA SER A 299 7.42 -12.98 22.27
C SER A 299 7.20 -11.46 22.38
N THR A 300 6.16 -11.04 23.10
CA THR A 300 5.82 -9.63 23.37
C THR A 300 7.03 -8.81 23.84
N LYS A 301 7.20 -7.61 23.26
CA LYS A 301 8.32 -6.69 23.52
C LYS A 301 7.78 -5.40 24.15
N GLU A 302 8.26 -5.06 25.35
CA GLU A 302 7.67 -3.97 26.16
C GLU A 302 8.21 -2.57 25.86
N ALA A 303 9.40 -2.43 25.27
CA ALA A 303 9.95 -1.12 24.92
C ALA A 303 10.92 -1.27 23.75
N VAL A 304 10.43 -0.99 22.54
CA VAL A 304 11.27 -0.91 21.34
C VAL A 304 11.47 0.56 21.00
N SER A 305 12.73 0.95 20.79
CA SER A 305 13.10 2.25 20.25
C SER A 305 13.19 2.18 18.72
N PRO A 306 12.82 3.24 17.99
CA PRO A 306 13.06 3.30 16.55
C PRO A 306 14.56 3.31 16.25
N ASP A 307 14.96 2.69 15.14
CA ASP A 307 16.35 2.68 14.67
C ASP A 307 16.83 4.09 14.27
N TYR A 308 15.91 4.86 13.69
CA TYR A 308 16.10 6.29 13.42
C TYR A 308 14.75 7.00 13.32
N VAL A 309 14.80 8.32 13.46
CA VAL A 309 13.62 9.19 13.47
C VAL A 309 13.84 10.34 12.50
N ILE A 310 12.80 10.73 11.78
CA ILE A 310 12.72 12.02 11.08
C ILE A 310 11.83 12.93 11.89
N GLY A 311 12.40 14.01 12.42
CA GLY A 311 11.71 14.93 13.31
C GLY A 311 12.52 16.19 13.58
N GLY A 312 11.85 17.24 14.04
CA GLY A 312 12.46 18.53 14.32
C GLY A 312 12.03 19.62 13.34
N THR A 313 12.46 20.86 13.61
CA THR A 313 11.91 22.06 12.97
C THR A 313 12.14 22.15 11.46
N ASN A 314 13.25 21.61 10.95
CA ASN A 314 13.60 21.68 9.53
C ASN A 314 12.78 20.70 8.69
N THR A 315 12.25 19.63 9.30
CA THR A 315 11.34 18.70 8.62
C THR A 315 10.05 19.38 8.17
N GLY A 316 9.64 20.44 8.89
CA GLY A 316 8.37 21.13 8.67
C GLY A 316 7.14 20.30 9.04
N LEU A 317 7.30 19.13 9.67
CA LEU A 317 6.21 18.28 10.13
C LEU A 317 5.56 18.87 11.39
N ARG A 318 4.23 18.78 11.47
CA ARG A 318 3.39 19.27 12.58
C ARG A 318 2.32 18.28 12.99
N ALA A 319 1.76 17.56 12.03
CA ALA A 319 0.84 16.46 12.27
C ALA A 319 0.97 15.45 11.12
N PRO A 320 2.14 14.79 10.97
CA PRO A 320 2.32 13.73 10.00
C PRO A 320 1.31 12.61 10.25
N TRP A 321 0.68 12.12 9.19
CA TRP A 321 -0.36 11.10 9.30
C TRP A 321 -0.13 9.94 8.34
N GLY A 322 -0.27 10.18 7.04
CA GLY A 322 -0.02 9.20 6.00
C GLY A 322 1.47 9.09 5.70
N ILE A 323 1.93 7.88 5.42
CA ILE A 323 3.30 7.59 5.03
C ILE A 323 3.33 6.53 3.92
N ALA A 324 4.22 6.71 2.95
CA ALA A 324 4.50 5.72 1.92
C ALA A 324 5.99 5.66 1.63
N ILE A 325 6.58 4.48 1.75
CA ILE A 325 7.97 4.20 1.35
C ILE A 325 7.98 3.65 -0.07
N ASP A 326 8.91 4.13 -0.87
CA ASP A 326 9.22 3.54 -2.17
C ASP A 326 10.01 2.25 -1.99
N ASP A 327 9.37 1.10 -2.20
CA ASP A 327 9.96 -0.23 -1.99
C ASP A 327 10.66 -0.81 -3.23
N ARG A 328 10.88 0.00 -4.28
CA ARG A 328 11.65 -0.45 -5.46
C ARG A 328 13.11 -0.72 -5.07
N THR A 329 13.70 -1.77 -5.62
CA THR A 329 15.01 -2.25 -5.17
C THR A 329 16.13 -1.27 -5.51
N GLU A 330 16.24 -0.92 -6.79
CA GLU A 330 17.30 -0.05 -7.32
C GLU A 330 16.86 1.41 -7.37
N ASN A 331 15.61 1.65 -7.76
CA ASN A 331 15.09 3.00 -8.02
C ASN A 331 14.36 3.63 -6.83
N GLY A 332 14.11 2.84 -5.77
CA GLY A 332 13.40 3.32 -4.59
C GLY A 332 14.27 4.20 -3.71
N LYS A 333 14.12 5.51 -3.85
CA LYS A 333 14.97 6.52 -3.18
C LYS A 333 14.25 7.36 -2.14
N PHE A 334 12.91 7.38 -2.17
CA PHE A 334 12.14 8.37 -1.44
C PHE A 334 11.12 7.74 -0.49
N PHE A 335 10.71 8.52 0.49
CA PHE A 335 9.45 8.31 1.19
C PHE A 335 8.65 9.61 1.22
N TYR A 336 7.34 9.46 1.37
CA TYR A 336 6.37 10.54 1.31
C TYR A 336 5.60 10.58 2.62
N VAL A 337 5.30 11.77 3.10
CA VAL A 337 4.55 12.01 4.33
C VAL A 337 3.46 13.03 4.06
N SER A 338 2.21 12.69 4.38
CA SER A 338 1.13 13.67 4.43
C SER A 338 1.04 14.29 5.81
N ASP A 339 0.77 15.58 5.85
CA ASP A 339 0.66 16.32 7.10
C ASP A 339 -0.67 17.06 7.18
N LEU A 340 -1.45 16.73 8.21
CA LEU A 340 -2.83 17.19 8.38
C LEU A 340 -2.89 18.69 8.70
N THR A 341 -1.90 19.22 9.42
CA THR A 341 -1.90 20.60 9.91
C THR A 341 -1.33 21.57 8.88
N THR A 342 -0.18 21.23 8.30
CA THR A 342 0.48 22.05 7.28
C THR A 342 -0.12 21.89 5.89
N ARG A 343 -0.94 20.85 5.68
CA ARG A 343 -1.64 20.55 4.42
C ARG A 343 -0.69 20.30 3.27
N LYS A 344 0.43 19.65 3.59
CA LYS A 344 1.50 19.35 2.66
C LYS A 344 1.67 17.85 2.47
N ILE A 345 2.20 17.50 1.31
CA ILE A 345 2.98 16.27 1.13
C ILE A 345 4.44 16.68 1.15
N SER A 346 5.22 16.06 2.03
CA SER A 346 6.68 16.20 2.09
C SER A 346 7.32 14.93 1.56
N ARG A 347 8.27 15.07 0.64
CA ARG A 347 9.12 14.00 0.12
C ARG A 347 10.52 14.13 0.71
N PHE A 348 11.06 13.03 1.18
CA PHE A 348 12.38 12.94 1.79
C PHE A 348 13.18 11.81 1.13
N GLU A 349 14.50 11.87 1.20
CA GLU A 349 15.36 10.77 0.77
C GLU A 349 15.36 9.67 1.83
N LEU A 350 15.36 8.39 1.44
CA LEU A 350 15.33 7.28 2.39
C LEU A 350 16.55 7.19 3.31
N LYS A 351 17.66 7.83 2.93
CA LYS A 351 18.87 7.92 3.75
C LYS A 351 18.81 9.05 4.79
N ASP A 352 17.81 9.94 4.71
CA ASP A 352 17.66 11.05 5.66
C ASP A 352 17.44 10.53 7.08
N GLN A 353 17.94 11.27 8.07
CA GLN A 353 17.78 10.99 9.50
C GLN A 353 17.77 12.31 10.30
N GLY A 354 17.08 12.31 11.44
CA GLY A 354 17.00 13.44 12.35
C GLY A 354 16.22 14.63 11.77
N ASN A 355 16.77 15.83 11.95
CA ASN A 355 16.16 17.09 11.54
C ASN A 355 16.44 17.44 10.07
N ALA A 356 16.13 16.49 9.18
CA ALA A 356 16.34 16.62 7.74
C ALA A 356 15.32 17.56 7.10
N THR A 357 15.75 18.37 6.13
CA THR A 357 14.85 19.16 5.30
C THR A 357 14.26 18.26 4.21
N PRO A 358 12.94 18.30 3.92
CA PRO A 358 12.37 17.57 2.80
C PRO A 358 13.06 17.97 1.49
N GLU A 359 13.35 16.98 0.64
CA GLU A 359 13.84 17.22 -0.72
C GLU A 359 12.79 17.98 -1.55
N MET A 360 11.50 17.70 -1.30
CA MET A 360 10.40 18.40 -1.94
C MET A 360 9.20 18.54 -1.02
N THR A 361 8.42 19.60 -1.21
CA THR A 361 7.10 19.72 -0.59
C THR A 361 6.07 20.21 -1.60
N LYS A 362 4.83 19.73 -1.45
CA LYS A 362 3.67 20.21 -2.19
C LYS A 362 2.59 20.65 -1.22
N ASN A 363 2.16 21.91 -1.33
CA ASN A 363 1.07 22.48 -0.54
C ASN A 363 -0.26 22.38 -1.33
N TYR A 364 -1.32 21.94 -0.65
CA TYR A 364 -2.66 21.79 -1.23
C TYR A 364 -3.67 22.84 -0.75
N GLY A 365 -3.21 23.91 -0.11
CA GLY A 365 -3.99 25.08 0.26
C GLY A 365 -5.07 24.76 1.30
N THR A 366 -6.31 24.56 0.85
CA THR A 366 -7.46 24.25 1.72
C THR A 366 -7.72 22.76 1.87
N LEU A 367 -7.09 21.92 1.03
CA LEU A 367 -7.25 20.48 1.10
C LEU A 367 -6.30 19.86 2.13
N ILE A 368 -6.80 18.92 2.91
CA ILE A 368 -6.08 18.22 3.98
C ILE A 368 -5.73 16.82 3.48
N PRO A 369 -4.45 16.56 3.10
CA PRO A 369 -4.02 15.24 2.66
C PRO A 369 -4.01 14.30 3.87
N ASN A 370 -4.89 13.31 3.87
CA ASN A 370 -5.09 12.41 5.00
C ASN A 370 -4.20 11.17 4.83
N TYR A 371 -4.64 10.20 4.04
CA TYR A 371 -3.85 8.99 3.76
C TYR A 371 -3.20 9.06 2.40
N ILE A 372 -2.09 8.35 2.28
CA ILE A 372 -1.37 8.18 1.02
C ILE A 372 -0.99 6.73 0.80
N PHE A 373 -0.85 6.36 -0.46
CA PHE A 373 -0.33 5.06 -0.88
C PHE A 373 0.52 5.24 -2.11
N LEU A 374 1.65 4.56 -2.18
CA LEU A 374 2.54 4.60 -3.33
C LEU A 374 2.48 3.26 -4.06
N ASP A 375 2.05 3.29 -5.32
CA ASP A 375 2.29 2.21 -6.26
C ASP A 375 3.68 2.39 -6.86
N ALA A 376 4.64 1.66 -6.30
CA ALA A 376 6.02 1.63 -6.76
C ALA A 376 6.31 0.23 -7.31
N ARG A 377 6.38 0.10 -8.64
CA ARG A 377 6.65 -1.18 -9.33
C ARG A 377 7.76 -1.02 -10.34
N GLU A 378 8.60 -2.04 -10.43
CA GLU A 378 9.57 -2.23 -11.52
C GLU A 378 8.93 -3.27 -12.46
N ARG A 379 8.34 -2.83 -13.58
CA ARG A 379 7.76 -3.76 -14.57
C ARG A 379 8.84 -4.15 -15.57
N THR A 380 9.35 -5.38 -15.47
CA THR A 380 10.39 -5.89 -16.38
C THR A 380 9.88 -6.19 -17.79
N ASP A 381 8.57 -6.26 -18.02
CA ASP A 381 8.01 -6.76 -19.29
C ASP A 381 6.95 -5.82 -19.92
N PHE A 382 7.23 -5.42 -21.17
CA PHE A 382 6.25 -5.07 -22.19
C PHE A 382 6.44 -5.98 -23.42
#